data_AF-A0A1W2BCP7-F1
#
_entry.id   AF-A0A1W2BCP7-F1
#
_cell.length_a   1.000
_cell.length_b   1.000
_cell.length_c   1.000
_cell.angle_alpha   90.00
_cell.angle_beta   90.00
_cell.angle_gamma   90.00
#
_symmetry.space_group_name_H-M   'P 1'
#
loop_
_entity.id
_entity.type
_entity.pdbx_description
1 polymer ?
#
loop_
_entity_poly.entity_id
_entity_poly.type
_entity_poly.pdbx_seq_one_letter_code
_entity_poly.pdbx_strand_id
1 'polypeptide(L)'
;MKNYIYFLAVFCLFSFNHLHAQDSQVGKIVTIKGYKNANNKKVKDGIKAEVILDLPNIKLYRVFSASSVNVNQGGGNRGNVDVSDTFWYCKRPNEDVATIVSWTFRTQVNKNSIFRKNATEYFKDYPQLSKKIDDKELKHDDIVEVVTQYDTWKAGGN
;
A
#
# COMPACT_ATOMS: atom_id res chain seq x y z
N MET A 1 -35.62 -59.17 21.62
CA MET A 1 -36.12 -57.78 21.48
C MET A 1 -34.91 -56.87 21.39
N LYS A 2 -34.78 -56.13 20.27
CA LYS A 2 -33.61 -55.32 19.93
C LYS A 2 -33.87 -53.88 20.37
N ASN A 3 -33.03 -53.31 21.24
CA ASN A 3 -33.05 -51.89 21.56
C ASN A 3 -31.78 -51.23 21.00
N TYR A 4 -31.97 -50.44 19.95
CA TYR A 4 -30.96 -49.56 19.38
C TYR A 4 -30.98 -48.24 20.18
N ILE A 5 -29.85 -47.92 20.83
CA ILE A 5 -29.63 -46.61 21.43
C ILE A 5 -28.88 -45.76 20.39
N TYR A 6 -29.56 -44.74 19.88
CA TYR A 6 -29.03 -43.76 18.95
C TYR A 6 -28.03 -42.85 19.67
N PHE A 7 -26.75 -42.91 19.26
CA PHE A 7 -25.74 -41.93 19.67
C PHE A 7 -25.92 -40.67 18.83
N LEU A 8 -26.39 -39.61 19.48
CA LEU A 8 -26.66 -38.30 18.91
C LEU A 8 -25.33 -37.65 18.49
N ALA A 9 -25.16 -37.39 17.20
CA ALA A 9 -24.04 -36.63 16.67
C ALA A 9 -24.19 -35.15 17.06
N VAL A 10 -23.28 -34.63 17.89
CA VAL A 10 -23.17 -33.21 18.19
C VAL A 10 -22.41 -32.55 17.03
N PHE A 11 -23.18 -31.99 16.10
CA PHE A 11 -22.70 -31.10 15.05
C PHE A 11 -22.34 -29.75 15.69
N CYS A 12 -21.07 -29.55 16.05
CA CYS A 12 -20.55 -28.23 16.38
C CYS A 12 -20.47 -27.40 15.09
N LEU A 13 -21.54 -26.64 14.82
CA LEU A 13 -21.55 -25.55 13.86
C LEU A 13 -20.61 -24.45 14.38
N PHE A 14 -19.35 -24.48 13.98
CA PHE A 14 -18.47 -23.31 14.04
C PHE A 14 -18.92 -22.33 12.94
N SER A 15 -19.94 -21.55 13.24
CA SER A 15 -20.34 -20.40 12.43
C SER A 15 -19.44 -19.20 12.76
N PHE A 16 -18.18 -19.23 12.33
CA PHE A 16 -17.37 -18.01 12.23
C PHE A 16 -17.68 -17.32 10.89
N ASN A 17 -18.87 -16.73 10.79
CA ASN A 17 -19.13 -15.67 9.81
C ASN A 17 -19.10 -14.34 10.54
N HIS A 18 -17.90 -13.89 10.93
CA HIS A 18 -17.68 -12.46 11.18
C HIS A 18 -17.25 -11.82 9.85
N LEU A 19 -18.21 -11.71 8.94
CA LEU A 19 -18.08 -10.85 7.77
C LEU A 19 -18.09 -9.41 8.30
N HIS A 20 -16.92 -8.91 8.68
CA HIS A 20 -16.73 -7.49 8.88
C HIS A 20 -17.07 -6.82 7.55
N ALA A 21 -18.21 -6.16 7.48
CA ALA A 21 -18.49 -5.17 6.46
C ALA A 21 -17.47 -4.03 6.66
N GLN A 22 -16.27 -4.19 6.10
CA GLN A 22 -15.33 -3.09 5.94
C GLN A 22 -16.01 -2.09 5.00
N ASP A 23 -16.47 -0.99 5.57
CA ASP A 23 -16.91 0.18 4.83
C ASP A 23 -15.71 0.71 4.03
N SER A 24 -15.53 0.16 2.84
CA SER A 24 -14.31 0.28 2.05
C SER A 24 -14.05 1.75 1.73
N GLN A 25 -12.99 2.29 2.32
CA GLN A 25 -12.57 3.67 2.06
C GLN A 25 -11.81 3.81 0.73
N VAL A 26 -11.68 2.74 -0.06
CA VAL A 26 -10.95 2.72 -1.33
C VAL A 26 -11.51 3.79 -2.28
N GLY A 27 -10.61 4.56 -2.89
CA GLY A 27 -10.93 5.68 -3.76
C GLY A 27 -11.27 7.00 -3.04
N LYS A 28 -11.45 6.99 -1.70
CA LYS A 28 -11.68 8.23 -0.95
C LYS A 28 -10.38 8.97 -0.69
N ILE A 29 -10.45 10.31 -0.69
CA ILE A 29 -9.34 11.16 -0.28
C ILE A 29 -9.42 11.38 1.24
N VAL A 30 -8.36 10.98 1.94
CA VAL A 30 -8.20 11.12 3.39
C VAL A 30 -6.99 11.98 3.72
N THR A 31 -6.93 12.49 4.95
CA THR A 31 -5.74 13.19 5.46
C THR A 31 -4.94 12.24 6.34
N ILE A 32 -3.70 11.95 5.95
CA ILE A 32 -2.78 11.07 6.70
C ILE A 32 -1.61 11.85 7.29
N LYS A 33 -1.10 11.39 8.43
CA LYS A 33 0.21 11.84 8.93
C LYS A 33 1.28 11.05 8.20
N GLY A 34 2.16 11.72 7.44
CA GLY A 34 3.26 11.05 6.73
C GLY A 34 4.61 11.27 7.40
N TYR A 35 5.42 10.22 7.48
CA TYR A 35 6.83 10.34 7.87
C TYR A 35 7.66 10.72 6.66
N LYS A 36 8.17 11.96 6.69
CA LYS A 36 9.14 12.53 5.74
C LYS A 36 8.71 12.52 4.27
N ASN A 37 8.74 13.69 3.61
CA ASN A 37 8.54 13.73 2.15
C ASN A 37 9.76 13.16 1.40
N ALA A 38 9.71 13.08 0.07
CA ALA A 38 10.85 12.61 -0.74
C ALA A 38 12.14 13.43 -0.55
N ASN A 39 12.07 14.62 0.05
CA ASN A 39 13.22 15.43 0.44
C ASN A 39 13.68 15.17 1.90
N ASN A 40 13.24 14.07 2.52
CA ASN A 40 13.57 13.68 3.90
C ASN A 40 13.14 14.73 4.95
N LYS A 41 12.23 15.66 4.61
CA LYS A 41 11.74 16.72 5.51
C LYS A 41 10.47 16.27 6.22
N LYS A 42 10.39 16.49 7.55
CA LYS A 42 9.17 16.27 8.33
C LYS A 42 8.02 17.08 7.71
N VAL A 43 6.90 16.41 7.44
CA VAL A 43 5.68 17.08 6.99
C VAL A 43 4.93 17.53 8.24
N LYS A 44 4.78 18.85 8.43
CA LYS A 44 4.06 19.41 9.59
C LYS A 44 2.55 19.25 9.47
N ASP A 45 2.05 19.37 8.24
CA ASP A 45 0.64 19.30 7.92
C ASP A 45 0.24 17.89 7.46
N GLY A 46 -1.03 17.54 7.60
CA GLY A 46 -1.55 16.29 7.07
C GLY A 46 -1.45 16.22 5.54
N ILE A 47 -1.16 15.04 5.00
CA ILE A 47 -1.04 14.78 3.56
C ILE A 47 -2.40 14.32 3.04
N LYS A 48 -2.91 14.95 1.98
CA LYS A 48 -4.10 14.45 1.27
C LYS A 48 -3.71 13.26 0.41
N ALA A 49 -4.32 12.13 0.68
CA ALA A 49 -3.99 10.83 0.11
C ALA A 49 -5.26 10.11 -0.34
N GLU A 50 -5.21 9.51 -1.53
CA GLU A 50 -6.20 8.55 -1.99
C GLU A 50 -5.92 7.19 -1.34
N VAL A 51 -6.94 6.56 -0.78
CA VAL A 51 -6.84 5.18 -0.29
C VAL A 51 -6.91 4.22 -1.47
N ILE A 52 -5.88 3.40 -1.65
CA ILE A 52 -5.84 2.39 -2.72
C ILE A 52 -6.21 1.01 -2.17
N LEU A 53 -5.68 0.67 -0.99
CA LEU A 53 -6.03 -0.55 -0.27
C LEU A 53 -6.28 -0.22 1.19
N ASP A 54 -7.34 -0.80 1.75
CA ASP A 54 -7.68 -0.74 3.17
C ASP A 54 -7.79 -2.16 3.71
N LEU A 55 -6.64 -2.80 4.01
CA LEU A 55 -6.58 -4.18 4.49
C LEU A 55 -6.38 -4.21 6.02
N PRO A 56 -6.73 -5.31 6.71
CA PRO A 56 -6.66 -5.40 8.16
C PRO A 56 -5.26 -5.15 8.74
N ASN A 57 -4.20 -5.60 8.06
CA ASN A 57 -2.83 -5.50 8.56
C ASN A 57 -2.02 -4.36 7.92
N ILE A 58 -2.54 -3.73 6.87
CA ILE A 58 -1.84 -2.68 6.14
C ILE A 58 -2.79 -1.86 5.25
N LYS A 59 -2.55 -0.55 5.18
CA LYS A 59 -3.23 0.35 4.25
C LYS A 59 -2.23 0.91 3.24
N LEU A 60 -2.66 1.03 1.99
CA LEU A 60 -1.90 1.63 0.90
C LEU A 60 -2.56 2.93 0.47
N TYR A 61 -1.74 3.97 0.35
CA TYR A 61 -2.16 5.29 -0.06
C TYR A 61 -1.38 5.78 -1.26
N ARG A 62 -2.04 6.54 -2.13
CA ARG A 62 -1.46 7.26 -3.25
C ARG A 62 -1.63 8.75 -3.06
N VAL A 63 -0.56 9.50 -3.27
CA VAL A 63 -0.54 10.96 -3.18
C VAL A 63 -0.05 11.52 -4.51
N PHE A 64 -0.78 12.49 -5.05
CA PHE A 64 -0.34 13.26 -6.20
C PHE A 64 0.18 14.62 -5.72
N SER A 65 1.41 14.97 -6.08
CA SER A 65 1.87 16.36 -6.00
C SER A 65 1.72 16.97 -7.38
N ALA A 66 0.78 17.89 -7.52
CA ALA A 66 0.65 18.67 -8.74
C ALA A 66 1.82 19.64 -8.86
N SER A 67 2.66 19.44 -9.87
CA SER A 67 3.71 20.38 -10.25
C SER A 67 3.42 20.83 -11.68
N SER A 68 2.98 22.07 -11.87
CA SER A 68 2.88 22.66 -13.22
C SER A 68 4.28 22.95 -13.75
N VAL A 69 4.72 22.20 -14.76
CA VAL A 69 6.03 22.42 -15.40
C VAL A 69 5.81 23.22 -16.69
N ASN A 70 6.29 24.47 -16.71
CA ASN A 70 6.40 25.23 -17.95
C ASN A 70 7.51 24.64 -18.81
N VAL A 71 7.13 23.93 -19.87
CA VAL A 71 8.09 23.39 -20.84
C VAL A 71 8.39 24.49 -21.87
N ASN A 72 9.57 25.10 -21.80
CA ASN A 72 10.07 25.97 -22.87
C ASN A 72 10.58 25.09 -24.02
N GLN A 73 9.68 24.61 -24.86
CA GLN A 73 10.07 23.98 -26.13
C GLN A 73 10.32 25.10 -27.14
N GLY A 74 11.56 25.22 -27.64
CA GLY A 74 11.95 26.23 -28.60
C GLY A 74 11.06 26.16 -29.86
N GLY A 75 10.29 27.21 -30.09
CA GLY A 75 9.44 27.36 -31.28
C GLY A 75 7.98 26.94 -31.08
N GLY A 76 7.17 27.82 -30.50
CA GLY A 76 5.76 27.94 -30.90
C GLY A 76 4.76 26.87 -30.42
N ASN A 77 4.72 26.53 -29.13
CA ASN A 77 3.46 26.32 -28.41
C ASN A 77 3.73 26.12 -26.91
N ARG A 78 3.09 26.94 -26.06
CA ARG A 78 3.14 26.80 -24.60
C ARG A 78 2.09 25.79 -24.16
N GLY A 79 2.39 24.50 -24.25
CA GLY A 79 1.57 23.47 -23.62
C GLY A 79 1.87 23.40 -22.13
N ASN A 80 0.88 23.68 -21.28
CA ASN A 80 0.96 23.31 -19.87
C ASN A 80 0.74 21.80 -19.80
N VAL A 81 1.80 21.02 -19.53
CA VAL A 81 1.64 19.58 -19.33
C VAL A 81 1.44 19.38 -17.85
N ASP A 82 0.32 18.79 -17.46
CA ASP A 82 0.11 18.36 -16.08
C ASP A 82 1.09 17.23 -15.77
N VAL A 83 2.01 17.53 -14.85
CA VAL A 83 2.99 16.59 -14.37
C VAL A 83 2.71 16.33 -12.90
N SER A 84 1.99 15.26 -12.61
CA SER A 84 1.74 14.85 -11.23
C SER A 84 2.81 13.87 -10.78
N ASP A 85 3.65 14.29 -9.82
CA ASP A 85 4.53 13.37 -9.11
C ASP A 85 3.67 12.43 -8.25
N THR A 86 3.99 11.15 -8.23
CA THR A 86 3.21 10.14 -7.50
C THR A 86 4.01 9.60 -6.33
N PHE A 87 3.43 9.59 -5.14
CA PHE A 87 4.04 9.02 -3.93
C PHE A 87 3.15 7.91 -3.38
N TRP A 88 3.77 6.82 -2.95
CA TRP A 88 3.12 5.65 -2.39
C TRP A 88 3.49 5.52 -0.93
N TYR A 89 2.49 5.48 -0.06
CA TYR A 89 2.66 5.33 1.37
C TYR A 89 1.97 4.08 1.88
N CYS A 90 2.60 3.41 2.83
CA CYS A 90 1.99 2.32 3.59
C CYS A 90 1.81 2.73 5.04
N LYS A 91 0.79 2.18 5.69
CA LYS A 91 0.57 2.33 7.14
C LYS A 91 0.05 1.02 7.75
N ARG A 92 0.71 0.52 8.79
CA ARG A 92 0.25 -0.61 9.61
C ARG A 92 -0.63 -0.13 10.77
N PRO A 93 -1.45 -1.01 11.37
CA PRO A 93 -2.28 -0.66 12.54
C PRO A 93 -1.50 -0.12 13.74
N ASN A 94 -0.26 -0.58 13.94
CA ASN A 94 0.61 -0.19 15.04
C ASN A 94 1.51 1.02 14.73
N GLU A 95 1.35 1.66 13.57
CA GLU A 95 2.11 2.84 13.17
C GLU A 95 1.29 4.11 13.33
N ASP A 96 1.85 5.15 13.94
CA ASP A 96 1.19 6.46 14.05
C ASP A 96 1.17 7.21 12.71
N VAL A 97 2.21 6.99 11.90
CA VAL A 97 2.52 7.72 10.68
C VAL A 97 2.66 6.77 9.50
N ALA A 98 2.16 7.18 8.34
CA ALA A 98 2.35 6.45 7.09
C ALA A 98 3.78 6.66 6.57
N THR A 99 4.42 5.59 6.11
CA THR A 99 5.80 5.60 5.61
C THR A 99 5.80 5.50 4.10
N ILE A 100 6.65 6.29 3.46
CA ILE A 100 6.82 6.27 2.02
C ILE A 100 7.55 4.99 1.56
N VAL A 101 6.92 4.22 0.68
CA VAL A 101 7.51 2.99 0.10
C VAL A 101 7.97 3.19 -1.33
N SER A 102 7.44 4.20 -2.03
CA SER A 102 7.92 4.56 -3.36
C SER A 102 7.51 5.97 -3.76
N TRP A 103 8.20 6.51 -4.75
CA TRP A 103 7.76 7.70 -5.46
C TRP A 103 8.28 7.73 -6.89
N THR A 104 7.59 8.46 -7.73
CA THR A 104 7.96 8.73 -9.11
C THR A 104 7.86 10.21 -9.39
N PHE A 105 8.96 10.78 -9.90
CA PHE A 105 8.94 12.06 -10.59
C PHE A 105 8.89 11.82 -12.11
N ARG A 106 8.28 12.71 -12.88
CA ARG A 106 8.14 12.54 -14.34
C ARG A 106 9.47 12.42 -15.08
N THR A 107 10.51 13.09 -14.60
CA THR A 107 11.86 13.02 -15.17
C THR A 107 12.64 11.80 -14.69
N GLN A 108 12.04 10.97 -13.83
CA GLN A 108 12.75 9.93 -13.11
C GLN A 108 12.71 8.60 -13.84
N VAL A 109 13.88 8.20 -14.32
CA VAL A 109 14.06 6.92 -15.03
C VAL A 109 14.12 5.73 -14.06
N ASN A 110 14.25 5.97 -12.75
CA ASN A 110 14.65 4.94 -11.78
C ASN A 110 13.65 4.69 -10.64
N LYS A 111 12.34 4.64 -10.96
CA LYS A 111 11.26 4.30 -10.01
C LYS A 111 11.52 3.00 -9.24
N ASN A 112 12.07 1.99 -9.92
CA ASN A 112 12.35 0.68 -9.33
C ASN A 112 13.48 0.70 -8.31
N SER A 113 14.51 1.55 -8.45
CA SER A 113 15.56 1.64 -7.43
C SER A 113 15.07 2.29 -6.14
N ILE A 114 14.19 3.28 -6.24
CA ILE A 114 13.59 3.93 -5.06
C ILE A 114 12.64 2.97 -4.36
N PHE A 115 11.77 2.32 -5.15
CA PHE A 115 10.89 1.29 -4.63
C PHE A 115 11.69 0.23 -3.88
N ARG A 116 12.73 -0.34 -4.49
CA ARG A 116 13.56 -1.36 -3.84
C ARG A 116 14.14 -0.87 -2.51
N LYS A 117 14.81 0.29 -2.52
CA LYS A 117 15.42 0.83 -1.30
C LYS A 117 14.42 1.00 -0.15
N ASN A 118 13.27 1.60 -0.42
CA ASN A 118 12.33 1.98 0.64
C ASN A 118 11.40 0.83 1.02
N ALA A 119 10.90 0.07 0.05
CA ALA A 119 9.99 -1.04 0.29
C ALA A 119 10.70 -2.22 0.96
N THR A 120 11.94 -2.57 0.57
CA THR A 120 12.74 -3.58 1.27
C THR A 120 12.94 -3.20 2.74
N GLU A 121 13.29 -1.94 3.04
CA GLU A 121 13.44 -1.49 4.43
C GLU A 121 12.11 -1.51 5.20
N TYR A 122 11.02 -1.06 4.57
CA TYR A 122 9.70 -1.05 5.20
C TYR A 122 9.22 -2.48 5.50
N PHE A 123 9.33 -3.41 4.56
CA PHE A 123 8.89 -4.80 4.66
C PHE A 123 9.93 -5.75 5.23
N LYS A 124 10.97 -5.25 5.91
CA LYS A 124 12.06 -6.08 6.47
C LYS A 124 11.61 -7.12 7.49
N ASP A 125 10.44 -6.93 8.10
CA ASP A 125 9.84 -7.92 9.01
C ASP A 125 9.28 -9.15 8.28
N TYR A 126 9.14 -9.09 6.95
CA TYR A 126 8.84 -10.24 6.10
C TYR A 126 10.01 -10.51 5.14
N PRO A 127 11.04 -11.27 5.57
CA PRO A 127 12.30 -11.42 4.82
C PRO A 127 12.13 -11.96 3.40
N GLN A 128 11.16 -12.86 3.18
CA GLN A 128 10.90 -13.43 1.85
C GLN A 128 10.37 -12.37 0.88
N LEU A 129 9.39 -11.56 1.28
CA LEU A 129 8.89 -10.46 0.46
C LEU A 129 9.95 -9.39 0.21
N SER A 130 10.68 -9.02 1.27
CA SER A 130 11.80 -8.10 1.19
C SER A 130 12.85 -8.57 0.17
N LYS A 131 13.13 -9.88 0.13
CA LYS A 131 14.04 -10.50 -0.82
C LYS A 131 13.50 -10.47 -2.25
N LYS A 132 12.23 -10.81 -2.48
CA LYS A 132 11.60 -10.71 -3.82
C LYS A 132 11.68 -9.30 -4.40
N ILE A 133 11.51 -8.27 -3.56
CA ILE A 133 11.66 -6.87 -3.97
C ILE A 133 13.13 -6.56 -4.31
N ASP A 134 14.08 -7.02 -3.48
CA ASP A 134 15.51 -6.77 -3.70
C ASP A 134 16.04 -7.46 -4.97
N ASP A 135 15.61 -8.71 -5.20
CA ASP A 135 15.92 -9.53 -6.36
C ASP A 135 15.20 -9.05 -7.64
N LYS A 136 14.38 -7.99 -7.56
CA LYS A 136 13.63 -7.36 -8.66
C LYS A 136 12.52 -8.23 -9.25
N GLU A 137 12.09 -9.26 -8.51
CA GLU A 137 10.93 -10.07 -8.87
C GLU A 137 9.64 -9.27 -8.74
N LEU A 138 9.57 -8.42 -7.71
CA LEU A 138 8.49 -7.46 -7.50
C LEU A 138 9.00 -6.02 -7.72
N LYS A 139 8.30 -5.25 -8.55
CA LYS A 139 8.68 -3.91 -9.00
C LYS A 139 7.69 -2.86 -8.51
N HIS A 140 8.00 -1.60 -8.82
CA HIS A 140 7.13 -0.47 -8.47
C HIS A 140 5.68 -0.66 -8.96
N ASP A 141 5.52 -1.20 -10.16
CA ASP A 141 4.21 -1.40 -10.77
C ASP A 141 3.40 -2.51 -10.05
N ASP A 142 4.07 -3.36 -9.26
CA ASP A 142 3.49 -4.46 -8.49
C ASP A 142 3.21 -4.05 -7.02
N ILE A 143 3.19 -2.76 -6.69
CA ILE A 143 2.99 -2.26 -5.32
C ILE A 143 1.71 -2.80 -4.66
N VAL A 144 0.62 -2.90 -5.41
CA VAL A 144 -0.66 -3.44 -4.91
C VAL A 144 -0.51 -4.93 -4.54
N GLU A 145 0.22 -5.68 -5.37
CA GLU A 145 0.51 -7.09 -5.12
C GLU A 145 1.39 -7.26 -3.88
N VAL A 146 2.45 -6.46 -3.76
CA VAL A 146 3.38 -6.46 -2.62
C VAL A 146 2.62 -6.25 -1.29
N VAL A 147 1.72 -5.27 -1.25
CA VAL A 147 0.92 -4.97 -0.05
C VAL A 147 -0.05 -6.10 0.26
N THR A 148 -0.68 -6.68 -0.77
CA THR A 148 -1.58 -7.83 -0.62
C THR A 148 -0.84 -9.06 -0.09
N GLN A 149 0.35 -9.38 -0.62
CA GLN A 149 1.18 -10.47 -0.13
C GLN A 149 1.56 -10.27 1.35
N TYR A 150 1.89 -9.04 1.74
CA TYR A 150 2.19 -8.73 3.14
C TYR A 150 0.98 -8.94 4.06
N ASP A 151 -0.21 -8.47 3.65
CA ASP A 151 -1.44 -8.65 4.43
C ASP A 151 -1.78 -10.13 4.63
N THR A 152 -1.74 -10.91 3.55
CA THR A 152 -1.96 -12.36 3.60
C THR A 152 -1.00 -13.05 4.56
N TRP A 153 0.30 -12.74 4.46
CA TRP A 153 1.30 -13.30 5.37
C TRP A 153 1.05 -12.89 6.83
N LYS A 154 0.70 -11.62 7.09
CA LYS A 154 0.38 -11.16 8.46
C LYS A 154 -0.88 -11.80 9.02
N ALA A 155 -1.85 -12.14 8.18
CA ALA A 155 -3.04 -12.88 8.57
C ALA A 155 -2.77 -14.37 8.85
N GLY A 156 -1.54 -14.88 8.64
CA GLY A 156 -1.19 -16.28 8.81
C GLY A 156 -1.43 -17.15 7.58
N GLY A 157 -1.63 -16.54 6.40
CA GLY A 157 -1.64 -17.25 5.13
C GLY A 157 -0.23 -17.67 4.73
N ASN A 158 -0.04 -18.99 4.54
CA ASN A 158 1.19 -19.58 4.00
C ASN A 158 1.25 -19.45 2.48
#